data_AF-A0A1S1Y418-F1
#
_entry.id   AF-A0A1S1Y418-F1
#
_cell.length_a   1.000
_cell.length_b   1.000
_cell.length_c   1.000
_cell.angle_alpha   90.00
_cell.angle_beta   90.00
_cell.angle_gamma   90.00
#
_symmetry.space_group_name_H-M   'P 1'
#
loop_
_entity.id
_entity.type
_entity.pdbx_description
1 polymer ?
#
loop_
_entity_poly.entity_id
_entity_poly.type
_entity_poly.pdbx_seq_one_letter_code
_entity_poly.pdbx_strand_id
1 'polypeptide(L)'
;MNIQLHIERLVLDGVDLAGHSRGELQAGLTAELTRLLSEGGLAGQWSNGSAVPRLQLSDLQLVGQQPTHLGEQIAQTVYRGLGHE
;
A
#
# COMPACT_ATOMS: atom_id res chain seq x y z
N MET A 1 5.49 11.56 -14.87
CA MET A 1 4.87 12.08 -13.63
C MET A 1 5.77 11.70 -12.47
N ASN A 2 6.09 12.62 -11.56
CA ASN A 2 6.94 12.32 -10.40
C ASN A 2 6.04 12.23 -9.16
N ILE A 3 5.84 11.02 -8.65
CA ILE A 3 5.05 10.77 -7.43
C ILE A 3 6.02 10.35 -6.34
N GLN A 4 6.02 11.09 -5.23
CA GLN A 4 6.79 10.75 -4.04
C GLN A 4 5.82 10.37 -2.93
N LEU A 5 5.65 9.05 -2.72
CA LEU A 5 4.83 8.52 -1.64
C LEU A 5 5.74 8.15 -0.46
N HIS A 6 5.56 8.85 0.66
CA HIS A 6 6.24 8.55 1.90
C HIS A 6 5.26 7.93 2.90
N ILE A 7 5.52 6.68 3.30
CA ILE A 7 4.76 5.98 4.34
C ILE A 7 5.64 5.93 5.58
N GLU A 8 5.37 6.80 6.56
CA GLU A 8 6.14 6.85 7.80
C GLU A 8 6.02 5.54 8.60
N ARG A 9 4.83 4.93 8.59
CA ARG A 9 4.56 3.71 9.34
C ARG A 9 3.46 2.90 8.69
N LEU A 10 3.75 1.62 8.44
CA LEU A 10 2.75 0.60 8.17
C LEU A 10 2.54 -0.21 9.45
N VAL A 11 1.34 -0.13 10.03
CA VAL A 11 0.96 -0.91 11.22
C VAL A 11 0.10 -2.07 10.75
N LEU A 12 0.57 -3.30 11.01
CA LEU A 12 -0.16 -4.53 10.74
C LEU A 12 -0.50 -5.16 12.09
N ASP A 13 -1.78 -5.16 12.45
CA ASP A 13 -2.27 -5.82 13.67
C ASP A 13 -2.64 -7.27 13.36
N GLY A 14 -2.28 -8.20 14.25
CA GLY A 14 -2.60 -9.63 14.10
C GLY A 14 -1.84 -10.39 13.00
N VAL A 15 -0.83 -9.79 12.38
CA VAL A 15 0.02 -10.46 11.36
C VAL A 15 1.34 -10.88 11.97
N ASP A 16 1.57 -12.20 12.06
CA ASP A 16 2.87 -12.74 12.48
C ASP A 16 3.78 -12.91 11.26
N LEU A 17 4.71 -11.96 11.07
CA LEU A 17 5.70 -12.01 10.00
C LEU A 17 7.08 -12.30 10.59
N ALA A 18 7.68 -13.42 10.18
CA ALA A 18 9.09 -13.67 10.42
C ALA A 18 9.94 -12.54 9.80
N GLY A 19 11.08 -12.21 10.42
CA GLY A 19 11.89 -11.04 10.02
C GLY A 19 12.26 -10.98 8.53
N HIS A 20 12.47 -12.13 7.88
CA HIS A 20 12.78 -12.23 6.44
C HIS A 20 11.56 -11.92 5.54
N SER A 21 10.35 -12.27 5.99
CA SER A 21 9.09 -12.03 5.28
C SER A 21 8.73 -10.55 5.19
N ARG A 22 9.27 -9.71 6.09
CA ARG A 22 9.03 -8.26 6.06
C ARG A 22 9.60 -7.60 4.80
N GLY A 23 10.78 -8.03 4.37
CA GLY A 23 11.42 -7.48 3.16
C GLY A 23 10.63 -7.84 1.90
N GLU A 24 10.17 -9.09 1.81
CA GLU A 24 9.33 -9.58 0.70
C GLU A 24 7.99 -8.84 0.62
N LEU A 25 7.35 -8.62 1.78
CA LEU A 25 6.13 -7.82 1.86
C LEU A 25 6.36 -6.38 1.38
N GLN A 26 7.42 -5.74 1.85
CA GLN A 26 7.73 -4.37 1.44
C GLN A 26 8.05 -4.28 -0.05
N ALA A 27 8.74 -5.29 -0.60
CA ALA A 27 9.03 -5.37 -2.02
C ALA A 27 7.74 -5.50 -2.86
N GLY A 28 6.84 -6.41 -2.49
CA GLY A 28 5.53 -6.58 -3.15
C GLY A 28 4.67 -5.31 -3.07
N LEU A 29 4.61 -4.69 -1.88
CA LEU A 29 3.91 -3.43 -1.67
C LEU A 29 4.43 -2.31 -2.58
N THR A 30 5.76 -2.16 -2.64
CA THR A 30 6.40 -1.09 -3.42
C THR A 30 6.20 -1.31 -4.92
N ALA A 31 6.40 -2.54 -5.40
CA ALA A 31 6.23 -2.89 -6.80
C ALA A 31 4.79 -2.64 -7.27
N GLU A 32 3.81 -3.08 -6.51
CA GLU A 32 2.40 -2.94 -6.88
C GLU A 32 1.91 -1.49 -6.77
N LEU A 33 2.30 -0.74 -5.74
CA LEU A 33 1.99 0.70 -5.67
C LEU A 33 2.61 1.47 -6.84
N THR A 34 3.85 1.16 -7.20
CA THR A 34 4.52 1.79 -8.34
C THR A 34 3.74 1.52 -9.63
N ARG A 35 3.31 0.27 -9.83
CA ARG A 35 2.50 -0.13 -10.99
C ARG A 35 1.17 0.62 -11.03
N LEU A 36 0.39 0.58 -9.95
CA LEU A 36 -0.92 1.22 -9.87
C LEU A 36 -0.85 2.75 -10.05
N LEU A 37 0.10 3.42 -9.41
CA LEU A 37 0.28 4.86 -9.54
C LEU A 37 0.80 5.27 -10.93
N SER A 38 1.57 4.40 -11.59
CA SER A 38 2.05 4.64 -12.95
C SER A 38 0.94 4.46 -13.99
N GLU A 39 0.08 3.46 -13.81
CA GLU A 39 -1.00 3.12 -14.73
C GLU A 39 -2.25 3.99 -14.53
N GLY A 40 -2.71 4.12 -13.29
CA GLY A 40 -3.97 4.79 -12.94
C GLY A 40 -3.81 6.20 -12.36
N GLY A 41 -2.57 6.64 -12.14
CA GLY A 41 -2.27 7.99 -11.65
C GLY A 41 -2.69 8.21 -10.20
N LEU A 42 -2.76 9.48 -9.80
CA LEU A 42 -3.34 9.89 -8.51
C LEU A 42 -4.70 10.54 -8.75
N ALA A 43 -5.67 10.27 -7.88
CA ALA A 43 -6.95 10.94 -7.93
C ALA A 43 -6.75 12.47 -7.81
N GLY A 44 -7.58 13.24 -8.52
CA GLY A 44 -7.42 14.69 -8.65
C GLY A 44 -7.37 15.44 -7.31
N GLN A 45 -7.99 14.89 -6.26
CA GLN A 45 -7.93 15.43 -4.90
C GLN A 45 -6.52 15.49 -4.29
N TRP A 46 -5.56 14.72 -4.83
CA TRP A 46 -4.17 14.65 -4.35
C TRP A 46 -3.19 15.47 -5.20
N SER A 47 -3.68 16.09 -6.28
CA SER A 47 -2.86 16.82 -7.27
C SER A 47 -2.01 17.95 -6.69
N ASN A 48 -2.44 18.54 -5.56
CA ASN A 48 -1.72 19.64 -4.90
C ASN A 48 -0.75 19.19 -3.80
N GLY A 49 -0.55 17.88 -3.62
CA GLY A 49 0.28 17.34 -2.55
C GLY A 49 -0.38 17.54 -1.19
N SER A 50 -0.97 16.48 -0.64
CA SER A 50 -1.59 16.53 0.69
C SER A 50 -0.91 15.56 1.64
N ALA A 51 -0.69 16.00 2.86
CA ALA A 51 -0.34 15.10 3.96
C ALA A 51 -1.63 14.47 4.50
N VAL A 52 -1.69 13.14 4.51
CA VAL A 52 -2.81 12.39 5.08
C VAL A 52 -2.38 11.85 6.44
N PRO A 53 -2.91 12.37 7.56
CA PRO A 53 -2.48 11.94 8.89
C PRO A 53 -2.83 10.47 9.17
N ARG A 54 -3.93 9.99 8.58
CA ARG A 54 -4.41 8.62 8.71
C ARG A 54 -5.23 8.25 7.48
N LEU A 55 -4.86 7.14 6.85
CA LEU A 55 -5.64 6.53 5.79
C LEU A 55 -6.38 5.33 6.38
N GLN A 56 -7.71 5.40 6.44
CA GLN A 56 -8.52 4.27 6.88
C GLN A 56 -8.68 3.33 5.68
N LEU A 57 -8.27 2.08 5.85
CA LEU A 57 -8.35 1.03 4.83
C LEU A 57 -9.45 0.04 5.21
N SER A 58 -10.05 -0.60 4.21
CA SER A 58 -10.98 -1.71 4.43
C SER A 58 -10.25 -2.90 5.05
N ASP A 59 -10.98 -3.70 5.84
CA ASP A 59 -10.45 -4.91 6.45
C ASP A 59 -9.90 -5.87 5.39
N LEU A 60 -8.71 -6.42 5.66
CA LEU A 60 -8.04 -7.40 4.80
C LEU A 60 -8.03 -8.76 5.48
N GLN A 61 -8.47 -9.80 4.77
CA GLN A 61 -8.27 -11.18 5.18
C GLN A 61 -6.91 -11.66 4.68
N LEU A 62 -5.99 -11.88 5.64
CA LEU A 62 -4.56 -12.10 5.39
C LEU A 62 -4.13 -13.56 5.70
N VAL A 63 -4.95 -14.56 5.34
CA VAL A 63 -4.72 -15.96 5.76
C VAL A 63 -3.87 -16.71 4.72
N GLY A 64 -2.70 -17.22 5.14
CA GLY A 64 -1.91 -18.21 4.40
C GLY A 64 -1.19 -17.71 3.14
N GLN A 65 -1.10 -16.39 2.95
CA GLN A 65 -0.55 -15.77 1.73
C GLN A 65 0.98 -15.65 1.81
N GLN A 66 1.66 -15.80 0.67
CA GLN A 66 3.08 -15.45 0.59
C GLN A 66 3.27 -13.95 0.89
N PRO A 67 4.37 -13.55 1.55
CA PRO A 67 4.55 -12.16 1.99
C PRO A 67 4.48 -11.15 0.84
N THR A 68 4.99 -11.49 -0.34
CA THR A 68 4.91 -10.65 -1.54
C THR A 68 3.46 -10.35 -1.96
N HIS A 69 2.63 -11.39 -2.06
CA HIS A 69 1.20 -11.25 -2.38
C HIS A 69 0.44 -10.46 -1.32
N LEU A 70 0.86 -10.60 -0.05
CA LEU A 70 0.32 -9.82 1.04
C LEU A 70 0.64 -8.32 0.85
N GLY A 71 1.87 -8.00 0.44
CA GLY A 71 2.28 -6.65 0.06
C GLY A 71 1.45 -6.07 -1.09
N GLU A 72 1.21 -6.87 -2.15
CA GLU A 72 0.38 -6.48 -3.30
C GLU A 72 -1.07 -6.16 -2.89
N GLN A 73 -1.68 -6.96 -2.02
CA GLN A 73 -3.05 -6.71 -1.54
C GLN A 73 -3.15 -5.44 -0.69
N ILE A 74 -2.15 -5.18 0.15
CA ILE A 74 -2.06 -3.92 0.90
C ILE A 74 -1.92 -2.75 -0.07
N ALA A 75 -1.06 -2.85 -1.10
CA ALA A 75 -0.88 -1.82 -2.12
C ALA A 75 -2.20 -1.44 -2.80
N GLN A 76 -2.97 -2.42 -3.25
CA GLN A 76 -4.26 -2.21 -3.90
C GLN A 76 -5.26 -1.52 -2.98
N THR A 77 -5.21 -1.83 -1.68
CA THR A 77 -6.14 -1.22 -0.70
C THR A 77 -5.73 0.21 -0.37
N VAL A 78 -4.43 0.47 -0.20
CA VAL A 78 -3.90 1.84 -0.08
C VAL A 78 -4.26 2.67 -1.31
N TYR A 79 -4.06 2.12 -2.52
CA TYR A 79 -4.36 2.81 -3.77
C TYR A 79 -5.85 3.17 -3.88
N ARG A 80 -6.76 2.25 -3.55
CA ARG A 80 -8.20 2.56 -3.48
C ARG A 80 -8.52 3.63 -2.44
N GLY A 81 -7.91 3.55 -1.25
CA GLY A 81 -8.03 4.58 -0.21
C GLY A 81 -7.55 5.97 -0.66
N LEU A 82 -6.63 6.03 -1.63
CA LEU A 82 -6.21 7.26 -2.30
C LEU A 82 -7.23 7.75 -3.35
N GLY A 83 -8.50 7.36 -3.27
CA GLY A 83 -9.59 7.95 -4.05
C GLY A 83 -9.91 7.25 -5.36
N HIS A 84 -9.57 5.97 -5.49
CA HIS A 84 -9.90 5.11 -6.64
C HIS A 84 -10.87 3.98 -6.24
N GLU A 85 -11.96 4.31 -5.55
CA GLU A 85 -13.03 3.37 -5.17
C GLU A 85 -13.77 2.74 -6.38
#